data_AF-U7QEJ6-F1
#
_entry.id   AF-U7QEJ6-F1
#
_cell.length_a   1.000
_cell.length_b   1.000
_cell.length_c   1.000
_cell.angle_alpha   90.00
_cell.angle_beta   90.00
_cell.angle_gamma   90.00
#
_symmetry.space_group_name_H-M   'P 1'
#
loop_
_entity.id
_entity.type
_entity.pdbx_description
1 polymer ?
#
loop_
_entity_poly.entity_id
_entity_poly.type
_entity_poly.pdbx_seq_one_letter_code
_entity_poly.pdbx_strand_id
1 'polypeptide(L)' 'MTTKLDVLKIALLKAQTPAQLKALIVDHTHQEILQAYDRLSLEQQIKVQKIWQGELESGIDSTAHTEFQMR' A
#
# COMPACT_ATOMS: atom_id res chain seq x y z
N MET A 1 -11.70 23.68 7.82
CA MET A 1 -11.12 22.77 8.82
C MET A 1 -10.89 21.44 8.14
N THR A 2 -9.64 20.99 8.00
CA THR A 2 -9.31 19.68 7.42
C THR A 2 -9.74 18.61 8.41
N THR A 3 -10.61 17.68 8.00
CA THR A 3 -11.04 16.59 8.90
C THR A 3 -9.90 15.57 9.04
N LYS A 4 -9.89 14.79 10.13
CA LYS A 4 -8.93 13.68 10.32
C LYS A 4 -8.92 12.73 9.11
N LEU A 5 -10.07 12.58 8.48
CA LEU A 5 -10.31 11.72 7.33
C LEU A 5 -9.73 12.29 6.03
N ASP A 6 -9.76 13.62 5.86
CA ASP A 6 -9.06 14.30 4.75
C ASP A 6 -7.54 14.17 4.86
N VAL A 7 -7.00 14.24 6.09
CA VAL A 7 -5.57 14.04 6.35
C VAL A 7 -5.15 12.62 5.97
N LEU A 8 -5.93 11.61 6.39
CA LEU A 8 -5.72 10.20 6.00
C LEU A 8 -5.80 9.99 4.49
N LYS A 9 -6.79 10.61 3.83
CA LYS A 9 -6.93 10.54 2.36
C LYS A 9 -5.69 11.08 1.66
N ILE A 10 -5.19 12.24 2.10
CA ILE A 10 -3.97 12.83 1.55
C ILE A 10 -2.76 11.92 1.82
N ALA A 11 -2.67 11.35 3.01
CA ALA A 11 -1.57 10.45 3.39
C ALA A 11 -1.55 9.18 2.52
N LEU A 12 -2.71 8.56 2.28
CA LEU A 12 -2.86 7.42 1.36
C LEU A 12 -2.41 7.76 -0.06
N LEU A 13 -2.75 8.96 -0.55
CA LEU A 13 -2.40 9.41 -1.91
C LEU A 13 -0.93 9.83 -2.06
N LYS A 14 -0.32 10.34 -0.98
CA LYS A 14 1.08 10.75 -0.93
C LYS A 14 2.01 9.59 -0.67
N ALA A 15 1.51 8.48 -0.14
CA ALA A 15 2.31 7.29 0.03
C ALA A 15 2.86 6.85 -1.32
N GLN A 16 4.18 6.64 -1.37
CA GLN A 16 4.89 6.14 -2.55
C GLN A 16 5.43 4.74 -2.29
N THR A 17 5.54 4.34 -1.03
CA THR A 17 6.08 3.05 -0.64
C THR A 17 5.09 2.30 0.25
N PRO A 18 5.16 0.96 0.24
CA PRO A 18 4.37 0.13 1.12
C PRO A 18 4.63 0.40 2.61
N ALA A 19 5.89 0.70 2.96
CA ALA A 19 6.28 1.07 4.33
C ALA A 19 5.57 2.35 4.81
N GLN A 20 5.37 3.33 3.93
CA GLN A 20 4.59 4.53 4.25
C GLN A 20 3.12 4.21 4.47
N LEU A 21 2.55 3.28 3.70
CA LEU A 21 1.17 2.83 3.91
C LEU A 21 1.01 2.04 5.22
N LYS A 22 1.98 1.19 5.57
CA LYS A 22 2.01 0.44 6.83
C LYS A 22 2.14 1.36 8.05
N ALA A 23 2.91 2.43 7.95
CA ALA A 23 3.03 3.42 9.02
C ALA A 23 1.67 4.06 9.36
N LEU A 24 0.76 4.20 8.38
CA LEU A 24 -0.59 4.71 8.64
C LEU A 24 -1.43 3.76 9.51
N ILE A 25 -1.15 2.45 9.48
CA ILE A 25 -1.82 1.45 10.33
C ILE A 25 -1.36 1.56 11.80
N VAL A 26 -0.18 2.13 12.04
CA VAL A 26 0.33 2.35 13.41
C VAL A 26 -0.40 3.50 14.10
N ASP A 27 -0.71 4.57 13.35
CA ASP A 27 -1.33 5.79 13.87
C ASP A 27 -2.86 5.83 13.71
N HIS A 28 -3.44 4.95 12.88
CA HIS A 28 -4.87 4.95 12.57
C HIS A 28 -5.48 3.57 12.64
N THR A 29 -6.72 3.51 13.11
CA THR A 29 -7.46 2.25 13.16
C THR A 29 -7.77 1.76 11.74
N HIS A 30 -7.93 0.45 11.61
CA HIS A 30 -8.31 -0.17 10.34
C HIS A 30 -9.61 0.44 9.76
N GLN A 31 -10.57 0.76 10.62
CA GLN A 31 -11.84 1.38 10.20
C GLN A 31 -11.63 2.78 9.61
N GLU A 32 -10.77 3.61 10.22
CA GLU A 32 -10.46 4.95 9.72
C GLU A 32 -9.78 4.91 8.35
N ILE A 33 -8.88 3.94 8.17
CA ILE A 33 -8.18 3.72 6.90
C ILE A 33 -9.17 3.29 5.81
N LEU A 34 -10.07 2.34 6.12
CA LEU A 34 -11.11 1.92 5.17
C LEU A 34 -12.05 3.06 4.81
N GLN A 35 -12.48 3.88 5.76
CA GLN A 35 -13.32 5.04 5.46
C GLN A 35 -12.62 6.07 4.58
N ALA A 36 -11.32 6.30 4.78
CA ALA A 36 -10.54 7.19 3.93
C ALA A 36 -10.31 6.61 2.52
N TYR A 37 -10.08 5.30 2.44
CA TYR A 37 -9.91 4.56 1.19
C TYR A 37 -11.20 4.53 0.36
N ASP A 38 -12.35 4.28 0.98
CA ASP A 38 -13.66 4.27 0.32
C ASP A 38 -14.01 5.63 -0.34
N ARG A 39 -13.52 6.74 0.24
CA ARG A 39 -13.67 8.09 -0.31
C ARG A 39 -12.68 8.45 -1.43
N LEU A 40 -11.80 7.54 -1.82
CA LEU A 40 -10.93 7.70 -2.99
C LEU A 40 -11.70 7.35 -4.27
N SER A 41 -11.38 8.02 -5.37
CA SER A 41 -11.85 7.61 -6.70
C SER A 41 -11.26 6.24 -7.07
N LEU A 42 -11.90 5.50 -7.98
CA LEU A 42 -11.44 4.18 -8.40
C LEU A 42 -9.96 4.17 -8.84
N GLU A 43 -9.54 5.17 -9.63
CA GLU A 43 -8.14 5.30 -10.07
C GLU A 43 -7.16 5.48 -8.89
N GLN A 44 -7.59 6.23 -7.87
CA GLN A 44 -6.79 6.47 -6.68
C GLN A 44 -6.70 5.21 -5.80
N GLN A 45 -7.80 4.48 -5.67
CA GLN A 45 -7.85 3.18 -4.99
C GLN A 45 -6.88 2.19 -5.66
N ILE A 46 -6.94 2.08 -6.99
CA ILE A 46 -6.03 1.23 -7.77
C ILE A 46 -4.57 1.62 -7.54
N LYS A 47 -4.24 2.91 -7.47
CA LYS A 47 -2.87 3.37 -7.21
C LYS A 47 -2.38 2.93 -5.83
N VAL A 48 -3.19 3.12 -4.79
CA VAL A 48 -2.87 2.70 -3.42
C VAL A 48 -2.71 1.18 -3.34
N GLN A 49 -3.61 0.43 -3.99
CA GLN A 49 -3.51 -1.03 -4.08
C GLN A 49 -2.23 -1.49 -4.77
N LYS A 50 -1.84 -0.86 -5.89
CA LYS A 50 -0.58 -1.19 -6.58
C LYS A 50 0.64 -0.97 -5.71
N ILE A 51 0.66 0.10 -4.91
CA ILE A 51 1.73 0.31 -3.94
C ILE A 51 1.70 -0.80 -2.89
N TRP A 52 0.53 -1.14 -2.34
CA TRP A 52 0.39 -2.23 -1.38
C TRP A 52 0.84 -3.59 -1.93
N GLN A 53 0.51 -3.88 -3.19
CA GLN A 53 0.87 -5.11 -3.91
C GLN A 53 2.32 -5.13 -4.40
N GLY A 54 2.94 -3.98 -4.65
CA GLY A 54 4.36 -3.91 -5.03
C GLY A 54 5.29 -4.46 -3.94
N GLU A 55 4.87 -4.44 -2.67
CA GLU A 55 5.55 -5.19 -1.61
C GLU A 55 5.25 -6.69 -1.66
N LEU A 56 4.06 -7.08 -2.12
CA LEU A 56 3.67 -8.47 -2.28
C LEU A 56 4.48 -9.15 -3.40
N GLU A 57 4.75 -8.45 -4.50
CA GLU A 57 5.60 -8.92 -5.60
C GLU A 57 7.08 -8.88 -5.22
N SER A 58 7.52 -7.89 -4.44
CA SER A 58 8.89 -7.83 -3.91
C SER A 58 9.18 -8.88 -2.82
N GLY A 59 8.13 -9.53 -2.26
CA GLY A 59 8.23 -10.63 -1.31
C GLY A 59 8.23 -12.02 -1.94
N ILE A 60 7.98 -12.12 -3.26
CA ILE A 60 8.28 -13.33 -4.03
C ILE A 60 9.68 -13.15 -4.59
N ASP A 61 10.63 -13.24 -3.65
CA ASP A 61 12.02 -13.51 -3.93
C ASP A 61 12.10 -14.62 -4.98
N SER A 62 12.40 -14.23 -6.23
CA SER A 62 12.72 -15.16 -7.31
C SER A 62 14.10 -15.81 -7.09
N THR A 63 14.45 -16.13 -5.83
CA THR A 63 15.55 -17.02 -5.49
C THR A 63 15.03 -18.45 -5.50
N ALA A 64 14.64 -18.91 -6.69
CA ALA A 64 14.50 -20.33 -7.01
C ALA A 64 14.67 -20.54 -8.51
N HIS A 65 15.72 -19.95 -9.10
CA HIS A 65 16.33 -20.52 -10.30
C HIS A 65 17.85 -20.58 -10.15
N THR A 66 18.30 -20.98 -8.96
CA THR A 66 19.66 -21.49 -8.79
C THR A 66 19.71 -22.86 -9.44
N GLU A 67 20.32 -22.88 -10.63
CA GLU A 67 21.23 -23.92 -11.09
C GLU A 67 20.80 -25.36 -10.80
N PHE A 68 20.05 -25.98 -11.72
CA PHE A 68 20.15 -27.41 -11.92
C PHE A 68 20.09 -27.79 -13.40
N GLN A 69 21.13 -28.54 -13.77
CA GLN A 69 21.37 -29.30 -15.00
C GLN A 69 22.06 -28.58 -16.15
N MET A 70 23.13 -29.11 -16.73
CA MET A 70 23.97 -30.28 -16.44
C MET A 70 25.22 -30.10 -17.33
N ARG A 71 26.29 -30.80 -16.95
CA ARG A 71 27.49 -31.00 -17.76
C ARG A 71 27.22 -31.33 -19.23
#